data_AF-A0A7Y5NCM9-F1
#
_entry.id   AF-A0A7Y5NCM9-F1
#
_cell.length_a   1.000
_cell.length_b   1.000
_cell.length_c   1.000
_cell.angle_alpha   90.00
_cell.angle_beta   90.00
_cell.angle_gamma   90.00
#
_symmetry.space_group_name_H-M   'P 1'
#
loop_
_entity.id
_entity.type
_entity.pdbx_description
1 polymer ?
#
loop_
_entity_poly.entity_id
_entity_poly.type
_entity_poly.pdbx_seq_one_letter_code
_entity_poly.pdbx_strand_id
1 'polypeptide(L)'
;PRYTGELLKGPLDPGGFLVTRSWEARYAVIGTCNVLLQKAPNDRGIAGYAKTIIAYQLLLNHNYTYENGIKVDYSGASTAAVLNARDGLTAIAAKLDEAQADLQAAGSSFSFALSGGFEGFNTPANFLKFNRALRARVAVYQGAFDAGKYNEALTALGQSFLNDAGALDLGVYHVYSTGSGDLLNPVFEIPSAASIKLYGHPIFKRDAEAGDTRYSSKVFVRPTPTTFEGLTSDLAPTVASGATARFPIIRNEELILLRAEANIGLNNLAAAQNDINLIRSKAGLGAVMLTAANALNQLLHEKRYSLFLEGHRWIDLRRYNKLGDTNLVPIDRLGGGDVPPDVVIPQVPLPRTEGGG
;
A
#
# COMPACT_ATOMS: atom_id res chain seq x y z
N PRO A 1 9.57 20.40 10.26
CA PRO A 1 10.38 20.88 9.12
C PRO A 1 10.76 19.81 8.07
N ARG A 2 10.89 18.51 8.41
CA ARG A 2 11.33 17.48 7.44
C ARG A 2 10.23 17.08 6.43
N TYR A 3 9.01 16.80 6.88
CA TYR A 3 7.89 16.46 6.00
C TYR A 3 7.41 17.65 5.15
N THR A 4 7.46 18.86 5.69
CA THR A 4 7.06 20.09 5.00
C THR A 4 8.19 20.74 4.19
N GLY A 5 9.43 20.29 4.38
CA GLY A 5 10.60 20.73 3.64
C GLY A 5 10.85 19.84 2.44
N GLU A 6 11.37 18.63 2.67
CA GLU A 6 11.89 17.78 1.59
C GLU A 6 10.77 17.17 0.72
N LEU A 7 9.71 16.62 1.34
CA LEU A 7 8.60 15.97 0.60
C LEU A 7 7.70 16.95 -0.15
N LEU A 8 7.71 18.24 0.21
CA LEU A 8 6.88 19.25 -0.44
C LEU A 8 7.68 20.20 -1.33
N LYS A 9 9.02 20.21 -1.30
CA LYS A 9 9.83 21.10 -2.16
C LYS A 9 10.65 20.35 -3.20
N GLY A 10 11.11 19.14 -2.88
CA GLY A 10 12.01 18.37 -3.73
C GLY A 10 13.31 19.11 -4.11
N PRO A 11 14.17 18.47 -4.95
CA PRO A 11 14.19 17.03 -5.16
C PRO A 11 14.53 16.29 -3.86
N LEU A 12 14.14 15.02 -3.75
CA LEU A 12 14.54 14.18 -2.62
C LEU A 12 16.04 13.89 -2.69
N ASP A 13 16.74 13.94 -1.56
CA ASP A 13 18.16 13.59 -1.52
C ASP A 13 18.31 12.06 -1.64
N PRO A 14 19.00 11.52 -2.66
CA PRO A 14 19.29 10.09 -2.78
C PRO A 14 20.08 9.50 -1.61
N GLY A 15 20.79 10.32 -0.83
CA GLY A 15 21.45 9.93 0.42
C GLY A 15 20.60 10.16 1.67
N GLY A 16 19.42 10.77 1.51
CA GLY A 16 18.52 11.16 2.58
C GLY A 16 17.80 9.96 3.19
N PHE A 17 17.50 10.06 4.49
CA PHE A 17 16.86 8.98 5.25
C PHE A 17 15.46 8.62 4.75
N LEU A 18 14.77 9.53 4.04
CA LEU A 18 13.47 9.26 3.41
C LEU A 18 13.62 8.25 2.27
N VAL A 19 14.78 8.22 1.61
CA VAL A 19 15.11 7.29 0.53
C VAL A 19 15.73 6.01 1.11
N THR A 20 16.84 6.15 1.84
CA THR A 20 17.69 5.01 2.24
C THR A 20 17.00 4.07 3.22
N ARG A 21 16.35 4.59 4.28
CA ARG A 21 15.73 3.74 5.31
C ARG A 21 14.66 2.81 4.76
N SER A 22 13.80 3.34 3.90
CA SER A 22 12.73 2.54 3.29
C SER A 22 13.34 1.47 2.39
N TRP A 23 14.25 1.84 1.50
CA TRP A 23 14.89 0.92 0.56
C TRP A 23 15.64 -0.22 1.27
N GLU A 24 16.54 0.13 2.18
CA GLU A 24 17.42 -0.81 2.90
C GLU A 24 16.62 -1.77 3.77
N ALA A 25 15.58 -1.29 4.47
CA ALA A 25 14.75 -2.14 5.32
C ALA A 25 14.05 -3.26 4.52
N ARG A 26 13.54 -2.96 3.31
CA ARG A 26 12.90 -3.97 2.44
C ARG A 26 13.93 -4.98 1.93
N TYR A 27 15.10 -4.53 1.53
CA TYR A 27 16.15 -5.42 1.04
C TYR A 27 16.80 -6.26 2.13
N ALA A 28 16.87 -5.79 3.38
CA ALA A 28 17.29 -6.59 4.52
C ALA A 28 16.33 -7.78 4.78
N VAL A 29 15.01 -7.56 4.64
CA VAL A 29 14.01 -8.63 4.73
C VAL A 29 14.15 -9.61 3.57
N ILE A 30 14.38 -9.12 2.34
CA ILE A 30 14.65 -9.98 1.17
C ILE A 30 15.89 -10.84 1.39
N GLY A 31 16.99 -10.26 1.89
CA GLY A 31 18.21 -11.00 2.22
C GLY A 31 17.96 -12.11 3.26
N THR A 32 17.17 -11.82 4.30
CA THR A 32 16.77 -12.82 5.30
C THR A 32 15.96 -13.96 4.67
N CYS A 33 15.00 -13.65 3.80
CA CYS A 33 14.22 -14.65 3.08
C CYS A 33 15.08 -15.50 2.15
N ASN A 34 16.07 -14.92 1.48
CA ASN A 34 17.02 -15.67 0.65
C ASN A 34 17.87 -16.65 1.49
N VAL A 35 18.29 -16.24 2.69
CA VAL A 35 18.97 -17.15 3.63
C VAL A 35 18.06 -18.31 4.05
N LEU A 36 16.76 -18.06 4.29
CA LEU A 36 15.79 -19.13 4.58
C LEU A 36 15.69 -20.12 3.43
N LEU A 37 15.59 -19.64 2.18
CA LEU A 37 15.54 -20.49 0.98
C LEU A 37 16.81 -21.35 0.82
N GLN A 38 17.98 -20.79 1.14
CA GLN A 38 19.25 -21.52 1.08
C GLN A 38 19.38 -22.59 2.18
N LYS A 39 18.92 -22.28 3.40
CA LYS A 39 19.05 -23.20 4.55
C LYS A 39 18.02 -24.32 4.56
N ALA A 40 16.86 -24.13 3.94
CA ALA A 40 15.78 -25.12 3.89
C ALA A 40 15.29 -25.37 2.45
N PRO A 41 16.17 -25.83 1.54
CA PRO A 41 15.85 -25.91 0.11
C PRO A 41 14.73 -26.91 -0.22
N ASN A 42 14.46 -27.87 0.67
CA ASN A 42 13.44 -28.91 0.50
C ASN A 42 12.12 -28.59 1.23
N ASP A 43 12.05 -27.53 2.04
CA ASP A 43 10.84 -27.16 2.75
C ASP A 43 9.98 -26.22 1.89
N ARG A 44 8.94 -26.80 1.29
CA ARG A 44 8.01 -26.09 0.40
C ARG A 44 7.18 -25.03 1.14
N GLY A 45 6.92 -25.22 2.42
CA GLY A 45 6.23 -24.24 3.26
C GLY A 45 7.09 -22.99 3.49
N ILE A 46 8.37 -23.19 3.85
CA ILE A 46 9.35 -22.10 3.96
C ILE A 46 9.53 -21.40 2.61
N ALA A 47 9.65 -22.16 1.51
CA ALA A 47 9.83 -21.59 0.19
C ALA A 47 8.66 -20.68 -0.23
N GLY A 48 7.43 -21.17 -0.07
CA GLY A 48 6.22 -20.43 -0.36
C GLY A 48 6.06 -19.17 0.49
N TYR A 49 6.36 -19.26 1.78
CA TYR A 49 6.38 -18.10 2.68
C TYR A 49 7.43 -17.06 2.23
N ALA A 50 8.69 -17.48 2.12
CA ALA A 50 9.82 -16.59 1.84
C ALA A 50 9.63 -15.87 0.50
N LYS A 51 9.22 -16.57 -0.56
CA LYS A 51 8.97 -15.96 -1.88
C LYS A 51 7.79 -14.99 -1.86
N THR A 52 6.73 -15.28 -1.10
CA THR A 52 5.61 -14.33 -0.92
C THR A 52 6.07 -13.05 -0.23
N ILE A 53 6.88 -13.17 0.83
CA ILE A 53 7.41 -12.01 1.55
C ILE A 53 8.39 -11.22 0.67
N ILE A 54 9.27 -11.88 -0.08
CA ILE A 54 10.17 -11.22 -1.05
C ILE A 54 9.36 -10.41 -2.05
N ALA A 55 8.33 -11.00 -2.66
CA ALA A 55 7.49 -10.31 -3.63
C ALA A 55 6.79 -9.08 -3.02
N TYR A 56 6.30 -9.20 -1.78
CA TYR A 56 5.70 -8.06 -1.07
C TYR A 56 6.72 -6.94 -0.79
N GLN A 57 7.93 -7.28 -0.32
CA GLN A 57 8.96 -6.26 -0.06
C GLN A 57 9.43 -5.58 -1.37
N LEU A 58 9.57 -6.34 -2.46
CA LEU A 58 9.86 -5.80 -3.78
C LEU A 58 8.75 -4.85 -4.26
N LEU A 59 7.47 -5.22 -4.06
CA LEU A 59 6.33 -4.37 -4.39
C LEU A 59 6.35 -3.06 -3.60
N LEU A 60 6.73 -3.07 -2.32
CA LEU A 60 6.83 -1.84 -1.52
C LEU A 60 7.92 -0.90 -2.04
N ASN A 61 9.10 -1.42 -2.40
CA ASN A 61 10.14 -0.60 -3.02
C ASN A 61 9.72 -0.13 -4.42
N HIS A 62 9.10 -0.99 -5.23
CA HIS A 62 8.57 -0.64 -6.55
C HIS A 62 7.55 0.49 -6.48
N ASN A 63 6.63 0.44 -5.52
CA ASN A 63 5.66 1.51 -5.31
C ASN A 63 6.35 2.84 -4.95
N TYR A 64 7.52 2.78 -4.32
CA TYR A 64 8.29 3.94 -3.91
C TYR A 64 9.11 4.55 -5.06
N THR A 65 9.82 3.72 -5.82
CA THR A 65 10.77 4.15 -6.84
C THR A 65 10.20 4.16 -8.27
N TYR A 66 9.16 3.37 -8.53
CA TYR A 66 8.42 3.31 -9.78
C TYR A 66 9.30 3.14 -11.02
N GLU A 67 9.40 4.12 -11.93
CA GLU A 67 10.23 4.03 -13.14
C GLU A 67 11.73 4.05 -12.82
N ASN A 68 12.13 4.56 -11.65
CA ASN A 68 13.51 4.45 -11.20
C ASN A 68 13.89 2.99 -10.87
N GLY A 69 12.90 2.13 -10.70
CA GLY A 69 13.07 0.69 -10.75
C GLY A 69 13.47 0.02 -9.44
N ILE A 70 13.64 -1.30 -9.52
CA ILE A 70 14.01 -2.18 -8.41
C ILE A 70 15.03 -3.23 -8.85
N LYS A 71 15.81 -3.75 -7.90
CA LYS A 71 16.67 -4.93 -8.08
C LYS A 71 15.93 -6.17 -7.58
N VAL A 72 15.63 -7.13 -8.46
CA VAL A 72 14.90 -8.35 -8.08
C VAL A 72 15.84 -9.38 -7.46
N ASP A 73 17.01 -9.56 -8.06
CA ASP A 73 18.05 -10.48 -7.58
C ASP A 73 19.00 -9.76 -6.62
N TYR A 74 18.50 -9.47 -5.42
CA TYR A 74 19.29 -8.84 -4.38
C TYR A 74 20.04 -9.89 -3.54
N SER A 75 21.22 -10.26 -4.01
CA SER A 75 22.19 -11.10 -3.29
C SER A 75 23.20 -10.29 -2.46
N GLY A 76 23.11 -8.95 -2.50
CA GLY A 76 24.14 -8.03 -1.99
C GLY A 76 25.26 -7.72 -2.99
N ALA A 77 25.25 -8.34 -4.18
CA ALA A 77 26.17 -7.99 -5.26
C ALA A 77 25.71 -6.72 -6.00
N SER A 78 26.62 -5.76 -6.20
CA SER A 78 26.34 -4.45 -6.81
C SER A 78 25.93 -4.50 -8.30
N THR A 79 26.05 -5.65 -8.96
CA THR A 79 25.84 -5.84 -10.40
C THR A 79 24.41 -6.25 -10.81
N ALA A 80 23.50 -6.43 -9.85
CA ALA A 80 22.11 -6.82 -10.17
C ALA A 80 21.41 -5.74 -11.01
N ALA A 81 20.76 -6.16 -12.09
CA ALA A 81 20.04 -5.26 -12.99
C ALA A 81 18.89 -4.55 -12.27
N VAL A 82 18.75 -3.25 -12.55
CA VAL A 82 17.59 -2.47 -12.13
C VAL A 82 16.50 -2.62 -13.19
N LEU A 83 15.35 -3.15 -12.78
CA LEU A 83 14.18 -3.31 -13.65
C LEU A 83 13.27 -2.09 -13.54
N ASN A 84 12.79 -1.59 -14.68
CA ASN A 84 11.80 -0.51 -14.76
C ASN A 84 10.45 -0.92 -14.13
N ALA A 85 9.46 -0.01 -14.18
CA ALA A 85 8.17 -0.27 -13.55
C ALA A 85 7.45 -1.52 -14.08
N ARG A 86 7.42 -1.73 -15.40
CA ARG A 86 6.71 -2.86 -16.03
C ARG A 86 7.40 -4.19 -15.75
N ASP A 87 8.72 -4.24 -15.93
CA ASP A 87 9.52 -5.46 -15.76
C ASP A 87 9.61 -5.86 -14.28
N GLY A 88 9.69 -4.86 -13.38
CA GLY A 88 9.63 -5.07 -11.94
C GLY A 88 8.33 -5.72 -11.50
N LEU A 89 7.17 -5.24 -11.96
CA LEU A 89 5.88 -5.87 -11.64
C LEU A 89 5.76 -7.29 -12.22
N THR A 90 6.32 -7.52 -13.41
CA THR A 90 6.34 -8.85 -14.04
C THR A 90 7.14 -9.84 -13.20
N ALA A 91 8.32 -9.45 -12.73
CA ALA A 91 9.14 -10.28 -11.84
C ALA A 91 8.47 -10.53 -10.47
N ILE A 92 7.81 -9.51 -9.89
CA ILE A 92 7.05 -9.65 -8.65
C ILE A 92 5.90 -10.66 -8.82
N ALA A 93 5.15 -10.56 -9.93
CA ALA A 93 4.07 -11.49 -10.24
C ALA A 93 4.58 -12.94 -10.37
N ALA A 94 5.67 -13.15 -11.11
CA ALA A 94 6.32 -14.45 -11.26
C ALA A 94 6.73 -15.03 -9.89
N LYS A 95 7.33 -14.22 -9.01
CA LYS A 95 7.73 -14.63 -7.66
C LYS A 95 6.54 -15.07 -6.80
N LEU A 96 5.40 -14.39 -6.93
CA LEU A 96 4.16 -14.80 -6.25
C LEU A 96 3.62 -16.12 -6.80
N ASP A 97 3.71 -16.35 -8.10
CA ASP A 97 3.25 -17.57 -8.76
C ASP A 97 4.15 -18.78 -8.44
N GLU A 98 5.47 -18.57 -8.34
CA GLU A 98 6.39 -19.56 -7.76
C GLU A 98 6.03 -19.90 -6.31
N ALA A 99 5.75 -18.88 -5.48
CA ALA A 99 5.31 -19.09 -4.11
C ALA A 99 3.99 -19.87 -4.02
N GLN A 100 3.05 -19.63 -4.94
CA GLN A 100 1.83 -20.44 -5.02
C GLN A 100 2.17 -21.92 -5.24
N ALA A 101 3.04 -22.23 -6.21
CA ALA A 101 3.40 -23.62 -6.49
C ALA A 101 4.09 -24.29 -5.30
N ASP A 102 4.92 -23.56 -4.55
CA ASP A 102 5.52 -24.04 -3.30
C ASP A 102 4.47 -24.31 -2.21
N LEU A 103 3.54 -23.37 -1.98
CA LEU A 103 2.48 -23.51 -0.99
C LEU A 103 1.50 -24.65 -1.30
N GLN A 104 1.20 -24.88 -2.58
CA GLN A 104 0.37 -26.00 -3.02
C GLN A 104 1.06 -27.36 -2.84
N ALA A 105 2.40 -27.38 -2.93
CA ALA A 105 3.21 -28.58 -2.69
C ALA A 105 3.60 -28.76 -1.22
N ALA A 106 3.24 -27.83 -0.33
CA ALA A 106 3.51 -27.92 1.10
C ALA A 106 2.52 -28.84 1.82
N GLY A 107 2.90 -29.31 3.01
CA GLY A 107 2.01 -30.08 3.89
C GLY A 107 0.85 -29.25 4.47
N SER A 108 0.12 -29.83 5.41
CA SER A 108 -1.02 -29.14 6.06
C SER A 108 -0.61 -28.06 7.07
N SER A 109 0.65 -28.03 7.50
CA SER A 109 1.19 -27.09 8.49
C SER A 109 2.56 -26.56 8.07
N PHE A 110 2.87 -25.33 8.48
CA PHE A 110 4.24 -24.83 8.41
C PHE A 110 5.13 -25.53 9.45
N SER A 111 6.43 -25.62 9.17
CA SER A 111 7.47 -26.10 10.10
C SER A 111 7.90 -25.04 11.13
N PHE A 112 7.28 -23.85 11.07
CA PHE A 112 7.56 -22.69 11.90
C PHE A 112 6.27 -21.99 12.29
N ALA A 113 6.33 -21.18 13.34
CA ALA A 113 5.21 -20.35 13.77
C ALA A 113 5.25 -18.98 13.07
N LEU A 114 4.08 -18.48 12.71
CA LEU A 114 3.89 -17.10 12.25
C LEU A 114 3.44 -16.22 13.42
N SER A 115 3.72 -14.92 13.33
CA SER A 115 3.23 -13.96 14.32
C SER A 115 1.69 -13.86 14.28
N GLY A 116 1.11 -13.27 15.32
CA GLY A 116 -0.35 -13.04 15.39
C GLY A 116 -0.91 -12.19 14.24
N GLY A 117 -0.07 -11.51 13.45
CA GLY A 117 -0.49 -10.78 12.26
C GLY A 117 -0.98 -11.68 11.12
N PHE A 118 -0.69 -12.98 11.19
CA PHE A 118 -1.13 -14.01 10.26
C PHE A 118 -2.20 -14.93 10.87
N GLU A 119 -2.88 -14.49 11.93
CA GLU A 119 -4.00 -15.24 12.51
C GLU A 119 -5.04 -15.60 11.43
N GLY A 120 -5.42 -16.87 11.35
CA GLY A 120 -6.29 -17.40 10.28
C GLY A 120 -5.59 -17.65 8.93
N PHE A 121 -4.34 -17.20 8.77
CA PHE A 121 -3.49 -17.36 7.58
C PHE A 121 -2.20 -18.15 7.87
N ASN A 122 -2.20 -18.95 8.94
CA ASN A 122 -1.03 -19.62 9.50
C ASN A 122 -0.84 -21.09 9.08
N THR A 123 -1.49 -21.53 8.01
CA THR A 123 -1.27 -22.81 7.34
C THR A 123 -0.92 -22.57 5.88
N PRO A 124 -0.23 -23.48 5.16
CA PRO A 124 0.09 -23.27 3.75
C PRO A 124 -1.15 -22.97 2.88
N ALA A 125 -2.26 -23.69 3.11
CA ALA A 125 -3.50 -23.47 2.37
C ALA A 125 -4.14 -22.10 2.63
N ASN A 126 -4.14 -21.63 3.88
CA ASN A 126 -4.70 -20.30 4.19
C ASN A 126 -3.74 -19.17 3.81
N PHE A 127 -2.43 -19.34 4.02
CA PHE A 127 -1.41 -18.39 3.58
C PHE A 127 -1.41 -18.21 2.05
N LEU A 128 -1.74 -19.26 1.28
CA LEU A 128 -1.95 -19.15 -0.16
C LEU A 128 -3.01 -18.11 -0.51
N LYS A 129 -4.11 -18.00 0.25
CA LYS A 129 -5.12 -16.95 0.02
C LYS A 129 -4.54 -15.54 0.18
N PHE A 130 -3.64 -15.35 1.14
CA PHE A 130 -2.90 -14.09 1.32
C PHE A 130 -1.94 -13.82 0.15
N ASN A 131 -1.20 -14.84 -0.30
CA ASN A 131 -0.35 -14.74 -1.48
C ASN A 131 -1.17 -14.36 -2.74
N ARG A 132 -2.36 -14.97 -2.94
CA ARG A 132 -3.26 -14.65 -4.05
C ARG A 132 -3.87 -13.24 -3.95
N ALA A 133 -4.17 -12.78 -2.74
CA ALA A 133 -4.55 -11.39 -2.48
C ALA A 133 -3.46 -10.39 -2.94
N LEU A 134 -2.18 -10.66 -2.63
CA LEU A 134 -1.07 -9.83 -3.13
C LEU A 134 -0.93 -9.93 -4.66
N ARG A 135 -1.12 -11.12 -5.24
CA ARG A 135 -1.07 -11.32 -6.70
C ARG A 135 -2.14 -10.53 -7.43
N ALA A 136 -3.34 -10.43 -6.84
CA ALA A 136 -4.42 -9.58 -7.35
C ALA A 136 -4.03 -8.10 -7.37
N ARG A 137 -3.47 -7.57 -6.26
CA ARG A 137 -2.97 -6.19 -6.21
C ARG A 137 -1.94 -5.93 -7.30
N VAL A 138 -0.97 -6.84 -7.48
CA VAL A 138 0.06 -6.73 -8.52
C VAL A 138 -0.56 -6.74 -9.92
N ALA A 139 -1.50 -7.65 -10.21
CA ALA A 139 -2.20 -7.68 -11.49
C ALA A 139 -2.98 -6.39 -11.78
N VAL A 140 -3.65 -5.82 -10.78
CA VAL A 140 -4.32 -4.52 -10.93
C VAL A 140 -3.32 -3.42 -11.30
N TYR A 141 -2.13 -3.42 -10.70
CA TYR A 141 -1.07 -2.46 -11.05
C TYR A 141 -0.53 -2.70 -12.47
N GLN A 142 -0.38 -3.96 -12.87
CA GLN A 142 0.00 -4.31 -14.24
C GLN A 142 -1.08 -3.90 -15.26
N GLY A 143 -2.35 -3.84 -14.84
CA GLY A 143 -3.49 -3.38 -15.64
C GLY A 143 -3.35 -1.98 -16.22
N ALA A 144 -2.51 -1.12 -15.61
CA ALA A 144 -2.17 0.19 -16.16
C ALA A 144 -1.29 0.11 -17.42
N PHE A 145 -0.55 -0.99 -17.61
CA PHE A 145 0.33 -1.23 -18.77
C PHE A 145 -0.30 -2.20 -19.78
N ASP A 146 -1.13 -3.13 -19.30
CA ASP A 146 -1.76 -4.18 -20.11
C ASP A 146 -3.14 -4.52 -19.52
N ALA A 147 -4.21 -4.10 -20.19
CA ALA A 147 -5.58 -4.30 -19.73
C ALA A 147 -5.95 -5.80 -19.55
N GLY A 148 -5.25 -6.72 -20.22
CA GLY A 148 -5.43 -8.16 -20.02
C GLY A 148 -5.17 -8.61 -18.57
N LYS A 149 -4.35 -7.85 -17.84
CA LYS A 149 -3.98 -8.13 -16.44
C LYS A 149 -5.13 -7.92 -15.47
N TYR A 150 -6.18 -7.19 -15.83
CA TYR A 150 -7.38 -7.13 -15.01
C TYR A 150 -8.12 -8.47 -14.92
N ASN A 151 -8.07 -9.31 -15.97
CA ASN A 151 -8.63 -10.67 -15.87
C ASN A 151 -7.80 -11.57 -14.94
N GLU A 152 -6.47 -11.42 -14.95
CA GLU A 152 -5.58 -12.10 -14.00
C GLU A 152 -5.86 -11.62 -12.56
N ALA A 153 -6.16 -10.33 -12.36
CA ALA A 153 -6.56 -9.80 -11.07
C ALA A 153 -7.84 -10.47 -10.57
N LEU A 154 -8.89 -10.54 -11.40
CA LEU A 154 -10.16 -11.20 -11.04
C LEU A 154 -9.96 -12.68 -10.70
N THR A 155 -9.08 -13.37 -11.43
CA THR A 155 -8.73 -14.78 -11.15
C THR A 155 -8.04 -14.92 -9.80
N ALA A 156 -7.02 -14.10 -9.52
CA ALA A 156 -6.30 -14.12 -8.25
C ALA A 156 -7.21 -13.72 -7.08
N LEU A 157 -8.15 -12.78 -7.28
CA LEU A 157 -9.16 -12.41 -6.29
C LEU A 157 -10.08 -13.59 -5.96
N GLY A 158 -10.52 -14.37 -6.95
CA GLY A 158 -11.34 -15.57 -6.74
C GLY A 158 -10.61 -16.69 -5.96
N GLN A 159 -9.28 -16.66 -5.95
CA GLN A 159 -8.44 -17.60 -5.18
C GLN A 159 -8.01 -17.04 -3.80
N SER A 160 -8.38 -15.80 -3.50
CA SER A 160 -8.00 -15.10 -2.28
C SER A 160 -9.01 -15.32 -1.14
N PHE A 161 -8.93 -14.47 -0.12
CA PHE A 161 -9.89 -14.43 1.00
C PHE A 161 -10.98 -13.37 0.82
N LEU A 162 -11.14 -12.82 -0.39
CA LEU A 162 -12.23 -11.90 -0.72
C LEU A 162 -13.58 -12.51 -0.31
N ASN A 163 -14.36 -11.76 0.47
CA ASN A 163 -15.67 -12.19 0.93
C ASN A 163 -16.61 -11.00 1.13
N ASP A 164 -17.64 -10.90 0.29
CA ASP A 164 -18.61 -9.80 0.30
C ASP A 164 -19.44 -9.74 1.59
N ALA A 165 -19.66 -10.89 2.23
CA ALA A 165 -20.36 -11.00 3.51
C ALA A 165 -19.40 -10.96 4.71
N GLY A 166 -18.08 -10.99 4.48
CA GLY A 166 -17.07 -11.03 5.51
C GLY A 166 -16.79 -9.68 6.16
N ALA A 167 -16.01 -9.72 7.25
CA ALA A 167 -15.52 -8.51 7.89
C ALA A 167 -14.56 -7.75 6.94
N LEU A 168 -14.68 -6.43 6.87
CA LEU A 168 -13.85 -5.58 5.99
C LEU A 168 -12.38 -5.54 6.45
N ASP A 169 -12.13 -5.81 7.73
CA ASP A 169 -10.82 -5.87 8.37
C ASP A 169 -10.24 -7.30 8.41
N LEU A 170 -10.93 -8.30 7.84
CA LEU A 170 -10.32 -9.63 7.66
C LEU A 170 -9.08 -9.50 6.73
N GLY A 171 -7.92 -9.97 7.18
CA GLY A 171 -6.70 -9.88 6.39
C GLY A 171 -5.43 -10.19 7.18
N VAL A 172 -4.30 -9.88 6.56
CA VAL A 172 -2.97 -10.06 7.13
C VAL A 172 -2.41 -8.71 7.55
N TYR A 173 -1.73 -8.69 8.71
CA TYR A 173 -1.27 -7.48 9.36
C TYR A 173 0.21 -7.56 9.73
N HIS A 174 0.89 -6.42 9.64
CA HIS A 174 2.17 -6.22 10.29
C HIS A 174 1.96 -5.99 11.79
N VAL A 175 2.73 -6.68 12.63
CA VAL A 175 2.64 -6.60 14.09
C VAL A 175 3.73 -5.68 14.62
N TYR A 176 3.37 -4.86 15.61
CA TYR A 176 4.30 -4.03 16.37
C TYR A 176 4.26 -4.46 17.83
N SER A 177 5.39 -4.35 18.55
CA SER A 177 5.48 -4.83 19.93
C SER A 177 6.57 -4.08 20.72
N THR A 178 6.60 -4.31 22.03
CA THR A 178 7.66 -3.83 22.95
C THR A 178 8.74 -4.88 23.21
N GLY A 179 8.71 -6.00 22.48
CA GLY A 179 9.71 -7.05 22.56
C GLY A 179 11.10 -6.56 22.17
N SER A 180 12.13 -7.23 22.69
CA SER A 180 13.51 -6.88 22.36
C SER A 180 13.77 -7.00 20.85
N GLY A 181 14.12 -5.88 20.21
CA GLY A 181 14.37 -5.81 18.77
C GLY A 181 13.14 -5.43 17.92
N ASP A 182 11.94 -5.40 18.52
CA ASP A 182 10.72 -4.95 17.84
C ASP A 182 10.59 -3.42 17.87
N LEU A 183 9.80 -2.90 16.93
CA LEU A 183 9.46 -1.48 16.87
C LEU A 183 8.01 -1.26 17.30
N LEU A 184 7.75 -0.09 17.87
CA LEU A 184 6.40 0.43 18.04
C LEU A 184 5.85 0.89 16.69
N ASN A 185 4.52 0.89 16.56
CA ASN A 185 3.82 1.37 15.38
C ASN A 185 4.14 2.86 15.16
N PRO A 186 4.86 3.23 14.09
CA PRO A 186 5.30 4.60 13.86
C PRO A 186 4.16 5.54 13.47
N VAL A 187 3.01 4.99 13.04
CA VAL A 187 1.79 5.72 12.68
C VAL A 187 1.01 6.14 13.92
N PHE A 188 1.14 5.42 15.04
CA PHE A 188 0.42 5.76 16.27
C PHE A 188 0.93 7.06 16.88
N GLU A 189 -0.02 7.92 17.23
CA GLU A 189 0.16 9.12 18.05
C GLU A 189 -1.08 9.34 18.91
N ILE A 190 -0.92 10.04 20.03
CA ILE A 190 -2.08 10.49 20.81
C ILE A 190 -2.67 11.69 20.07
N PRO A 191 -3.89 11.60 19.50
CA PRO A 191 -4.42 12.62 18.59
C PRO A 191 -4.66 13.98 19.25
N SER A 192 -4.83 13.99 20.58
CA SER A 192 -5.00 15.20 21.40
C SER A 192 -3.69 15.76 21.96
N ALA A 193 -2.53 15.13 21.70
CA ALA A 193 -1.25 15.61 22.18
C ALA A 193 -0.95 17.04 21.68
N ALA A 194 -0.09 17.76 22.40
CA ALA A 194 0.31 19.13 22.03
C ALA A 194 0.90 19.17 20.60
N SER A 195 1.72 18.17 20.26
CA SER A 195 2.30 17.99 18.93
C SER A 195 2.11 16.55 18.46
N ILE A 196 1.75 16.40 17.19
CA ILE A 196 1.76 15.14 16.44
C ILE A 196 2.60 15.30 15.16
N LYS A 197 3.11 14.20 14.62
CA LYS A 197 3.92 14.09 13.40
C LYS A 197 3.06 14.17 12.15
N LEU A 198 1.88 13.53 12.15
CA LEU A 198 1.01 13.41 10.99
C LEU A 198 -0.26 14.24 11.14
N TYR A 199 -0.62 14.94 10.07
CA TYR A 199 -1.89 15.67 9.96
C TYR A 199 -2.62 15.23 8.70
N GLY A 200 -3.94 15.08 8.79
CA GLY A 200 -4.78 14.94 7.61
C GLY A 200 -4.85 16.28 6.87
N HIS A 201 -4.74 16.26 5.54
CA HIS A 201 -4.94 17.46 4.75
C HIS A 201 -6.41 17.95 4.87
N PRO A 202 -6.71 19.27 4.99
CA PRO A 202 -8.08 19.76 5.19
C PRO A 202 -9.09 19.29 4.14
N ILE A 203 -8.65 19.06 2.89
CA ILE A 203 -9.53 18.52 1.85
C ILE A 203 -10.05 17.10 2.16
N PHE A 204 -9.40 16.33 3.04
CA PHE A 204 -9.92 15.04 3.51
C PHE A 204 -11.22 15.20 4.30
N LYS A 205 -11.40 16.33 5.01
CA LYS A 205 -12.66 16.71 5.64
C LYS A 205 -13.63 17.32 4.63
N ARG A 206 -13.15 18.23 3.78
CA ARG A 206 -13.96 18.91 2.75
C ARG A 206 -14.66 17.91 1.82
N ASP A 207 -13.92 16.91 1.37
CA ASP A 207 -14.38 15.95 0.38
C ASP A 207 -15.13 14.77 1.03
N ALA A 208 -15.31 14.73 2.35
CA ALA A 208 -15.97 13.62 3.02
C ALA A 208 -17.48 13.76 2.84
N GLU A 209 -18.14 12.69 2.42
CA GLU A 209 -19.60 12.67 2.36
C GLU A 209 -20.20 12.73 3.76
N ALA A 210 -21.30 13.47 3.91
CA ALA A 210 -22.00 13.57 5.18
C ALA A 210 -22.44 12.18 5.67
N GLY A 211 -22.04 11.82 6.89
CA GLY A 211 -22.36 10.52 7.48
C GLY A 211 -21.34 9.41 7.20
N ASP A 212 -20.26 9.66 6.44
CA ASP A 212 -19.23 8.64 6.19
C ASP A 212 -18.51 8.24 7.48
N THR A 213 -18.73 6.99 7.91
CA THR A 213 -18.14 6.45 9.14
C THR A 213 -16.62 6.24 9.02
N ARG A 214 -16.08 6.14 7.80
CA ARG A 214 -14.64 5.99 7.57
C ARG A 214 -13.90 7.31 7.80
N TYR A 215 -14.54 8.46 7.55
CA TYR A 215 -13.94 9.75 7.91
C TYR A 215 -13.88 9.88 9.43
N SER A 216 -15.03 9.74 10.10
CA SER A 216 -15.14 9.95 11.56
C SER A 216 -14.37 8.92 12.40
N SER A 217 -14.13 7.71 11.89
CA SER A 217 -13.31 6.71 12.59
C SER A 217 -11.79 6.89 12.40
N LYS A 218 -11.35 7.61 11.36
CA LYS A 218 -9.94 7.67 10.97
C LYS A 218 -9.25 9.00 11.24
N VAL A 219 -10.01 10.03 11.59
CA VAL A 219 -9.46 11.29 12.08
C VAL A 219 -10.20 11.76 13.33
N PHE A 220 -9.44 12.35 14.24
CA PHE A 220 -9.91 13.17 15.33
C PHE A 220 -9.77 14.64 14.95
N VAL A 221 -10.86 15.40 15.03
CA VAL A 221 -10.85 16.85 14.80
C VAL A 221 -10.42 17.55 16.07
N ARG A 222 -9.23 18.14 16.07
CA ARG A 222 -8.67 18.88 17.21
C ARG A 222 -9.43 20.19 17.40
N PRO A 223 -9.66 20.63 18.65
CA PRO A 223 -10.37 21.89 18.93
C PRO A 223 -9.59 23.12 18.48
N THR A 224 -8.26 23.02 18.39
CA THR A 224 -7.39 24.09 17.92
C THR A 224 -6.55 23.57 16.76
N PRO A 225 -6.64 24.18 15.56
CA PRO A 225 -5.78 23.83 14.43
C PRO A 225 -4.31 24.05 14.78
N THR A 226 -3.43 23.25 14.19
CA THR A 226 -1.99 23.49 14.24
C THR A 226 -1.54 24.09 12.91
N THR A 227 -0.75 25.15 12.98
CA THR A 227 -0.10 25.77 11.83
C THR A 227 1.41 25.57 11.90
N PHE A 228 2.00 25.09 10.81
CA PHE A 228 3.44 24.92 10.69
C PHE A 228 3.89 25.28 9.27
N GLU A 229 4.85 26.20 9.13
CA GLU A 229 5.39 26.66 7.84
C GLU A 229 4.31 27.07 6.81
N GLY A 230 3.26 27.75 7.28
CA GLY A 230 2.14 28.23 6.45
C GLY A 230 1.05 27.18 6.16
N LEU A 231 1.24 25.93 6.59
CA LEU A 231 0.28 24.84 6.43
C LEU A 231 -0.54 24.69 7.70
N THR A 232 -1.87 24.59 7.58
CA THR A 232 -2.78 24.51 8.74
C THR A 232 -3.70 23.30 8.64
N SER A 233 -3.81 22.55 9.74
CA SER A 233 -4.78 21.46 9.85
C SER A 233 -5.23 21.23 11.30
N ASP A 234 -6.49 20.84 11.45
CA ASP A 234 -7.11 20.36 12.69
C ASP A 234 -7.26 18.83 12.72
N LEU A 235 -6.86 18.11 11.66
CA LEU A 235 -7.12 16.67 11.53
C LEU A 235 -5.95 15.83 12.05
N ALA A 236 -6.14 15.16 13.19
CA ALA A 236 -5.22 14.16 13.70
C ALA A 236 -5.63 12.76 13.24
N PRO A 237 -4.77 11.99 12.54
CA PRO A 237 -5.11 10.61 12.18
C PRO A 237 -5.25 9.68 13.41
N THR A 238 -6.21 8.75 13.35
CA THR A 238 -6.52 7.79 14.42
C THR A 238 -6.55 6.34 13.94
N VAL A 239 -5.89 6.05 12.82
CA VAL A 239 -5.90 4.73 12.16
C VAL A 239 -5.20 3.61 12.96
N ALA A 240 -4.36 3.97 13.93
CA ALA A 240 -3.75 3.04 14.87
C ALA A 240 -4.30 3.33 16.27
N SER A 241 -4.83 2.30 16.94
CA SER A 241 -5.46 2.44 18.27
C SER A 241 -4.46 2.49 19.44
N GLY A 242 -3.19 2.18 19.18
CA GLY A 242 -2.15 2.11 20.21
C GLY A 242 -0.76 1.91 19.61
N ALA A 243 0.27 2.07 20.43
CA ALA A 243 1.67 1.96 20.02
C ALA A 243 2.06 0.54 19.54
N THR A 244 1.28 -0.48 19.89
CA THR A 244 1.46 -1.87 19.44
C THR A 244 0.34 -2.33 18.49
N ALA A 245 -0.56 -1.42 18.08
CA ALA A 245 -1.63 -1.76 17.17
C ALA A 245 -1.06 -2.26 15.84
N ARG A 246 -1.51 -3.44 15.40
CA ARG A 246 -1.14 -4.01 14.12
C ARG A 246 -1.63 -3.12 12.96
N PHE A 247 -0.92 -3.16 11.83
CA PHE A 247 -1.22 -2.32 10.67
C PHE A 247 -1.42 -3.19 9.42
N PRO A 248 -2.46 -2.96 8.60
CA PRO A 248 -2.82 -3.88 7.54
C PRO A 248 -1.73 -3.97 6.46
N ILE A 249 -1.45 -5.20 6.03
CA ILE A 249 -0.67 -5.49 4.83
C ILE A 249 -1.60 -5.56 3.62
N ILE A 250 -2.72 -6.25 3.78
CA ILE A 250 -3.84 -6.36 2.83
C ILE A 250 -5.06 -6.90 3.57
N ARG A 251 -6.25 -6.39 3.26
CA ARG A 251 -7.50 -6.76 3.92
C ARG A 251 -8.68 -6.78 2.96
N ASN A 252 -9.78 -7.39 3.40
CA ASN A 252 -10.94 -7.69 2.55
C ASN A 252 -11.54 -6.43 1.90
N GLU A 253 -11.58 -5.30 2.60
CA GLU A 253 -12.03 -4.02 2.01
C GLU A 253 -11.21 -3.63 0.77
N GLU A 254 -9.88 -3.80 0.82
CA GLU A 254 -9.02 -3.54 -0.33
C GLU A 254 -9.31 -4.52 -1.47
N LEU A 255 -9.56 -5.81 -1.17
CA LEU A 255 -9.85 -6.82 -2.20
C LEU A 255 -11.13 -6.49 -2.97
N ILE A 256 -12.18 -6.05 -2.28
CA ILE A 256 -13.42 -5.60 -2.90
C ILE A 256 -13.15 -4.39 -3.80
N LEU A 257 -12.34 -3.43 -3.35
CA LEU A 257 -11.99 -2.25 -4.14
C LEU A 257 -11.06 -2.58 -5.33
N LEU A 258 -10.19 -3.58 -5.20
CA LEU A 258 -9.38 -4.11 -6.31
C LEU A 258 -10.26 -4.83 -7.34
N ARG A 259 -11.32 -5.53 -6.90
CA ARG A 259 -12.31 -6.15 -7.80
C ARG A 259 -13.11 -5.08 -8.56
N ALA A 260 -13.51 -4.00 -7.88
CA ALA A 260 -14.14 -2.86 -8.52
C ALA A 260 -13.22 -2.23 -9.58
N GLU A 261 -11.94 -2.03 -9.22
CA GLU A 261 -10.94 -1.46 -10.13
C GLU A 261 -10.71 -2.30 -11.37
N ALA A 262 -10.55 -3.62 -11.21
CA ALA A 262 -10.39 -4.53 -12.33
C ALA A 262 -11.61 -4.53 -13.26
N ASN A 263 -12.83 -4.50 -12.68
CA ASN A 263 -14.05 -4.41 -13.47
C ASN A 263 -14.19 -3.06 -14.20
N ILE A 264 -13.79 -1.94 -13.60
CA ILE A 264 -13.73 -0.64 -14.29
C ILE A 264 -12.75 -0.71 -15.47
N GLY A 265 -11.56 -1.28 -15.26
CA GLY A 265 -10.57 -1.47 -16.31
C GLY A 265 -11.04 -2.35 -17.47
N LEU A 266 -11.98 -3.26 -17.22
CA LEU A 266 -12.63 -4.13 -18.21
C LEU A 266 -13.95 -3.57 -18.75
N ASN A 267 -14.34 -2.34 -18.37
CA ASN A 267 -15.62 -1.72 -18.71
C ASN A 267 -16.88 -2.49 -18.20
N ASN A 268 -16.72 -3.32 -17.16
CA ASN A 268 -17.79 -4.06 -16.48
C ASN A 268 -18.41 -3.21 -15.36
N LEU A 269 -18.99 -2.05 -15.72
CA LEU A 269 -19.39 -1.04 -14.75
C LEU A 269 -20.46 -1.50 -13.75
N ALA A 270 -21.36 -2.40 -14.15
CA ALA A 270 -22.39 -2.94 -13.24
C ALA A 270 -21.75 -3.77 -12.09
N ALA A 271 -20.73 -4.57 -12.40
CA ALA A 271 -20.01 -5.34 -11.37
C ALA A 271 -19.23 -4.41 -10.44
N ALA A 272 -18.52 -3.42 -11.00
CA ALA A 272 -17.81 -2.43 -10.21
C ALA A 272 -18.75 -1.59 -9.31
N GLN A 273 -19.94 -1.26 -9.81
CA GLN A 273 -20.95 -0.53 -9.05
C GLN A 273 -21.41 -1.33 -7.83
N ASN A 274 -21.60 -2.65 -7.96
CA ASN A 274 -21.97 -3.49 -6.83
C ASN A 274 -20.90 -3.47 -5.73
N ASP A 275 -19.62 -3.58 -6.12
CA ASP A 275 -18.50 -3.55 -5.19
C ASP A 275 -18.38 -2.19 -4.48
N ILE A 276 -18.46 -1.09 -5.23
CA ILE A 276 -18.43 0.27 -4.65
C ILE A 276 -19.62 0.48 -3.71
N ASN A 277 -20.83 0.09 -4.12
CA ASN A 277 -22.02 0.28 -3.29
C ASN A 277 -22.02 -0.61 -2.04
N LEU A 278 -21.38 -1.79 -2.08
CA LEU A 278 -21.13 -2.60 -0.90
C LEU A 278 -20.25 -1.83 0.11
N ILE A 279 -19.13 -1.27 -0.33
CA ILE A 279 -18.24 -0.48 0.54
C ILE A 279 -18.97 0.76 1.09
N ARG A 280 -19.70 1.49 0.24
CA ARG A 280 -20.48 2.66 0.64
C ARG A 280 -21.53 2.32 1.70
N SER A 281 -22.28 1.22 1.50
CA SER A 281 -23.28 0.77 2.46
C SER A 281 -22.66 0.45 3.83
N LYS A 282 -21.51 -0.23 3.85
CA LYS A 282 -20.77 -0.51 5.10
C LYS A 282 -20.25 0.76 5.77
N ALA A 283 -20.01 1.83 5.00
CA ALA A 283 -19.61 3.15 5.49
C ALA A 283 -20.79 4.05 5.91
N GLY A 284 -22.04 3.56 5.80
CA GLY A 284 -23.25 4.35 6.12
C GLY A 284 -23.69 5.30 5.00
N LEU A 285 -23.16 5.14 3.80
CA LEU A 285 -23.46 5.98 2.64
C LEU A 285 -24.47 5.32 1.69
N GLY A 286 -25.23 6.17 0.99
CA GLY A 286 -26.18 5.74 -0.05
C GLY A 286 -25.48 5.23 -1.31
N ALA A 287 -26.17 4.39 -2.07
CA ALA A 287 -25.67 3.86 -3.34
C ALA A 287 -25.45 4.97 -4.39
N VAL A 288 -24.49 4.76 -5.28
CA VAL A 288 -24.21 5.60 -6.45
C VAL A 288 -24.38 4.80 -7.74
N MET A 289 -24.66 5.52 -8.82
CA MET A 289 -24.69 4.96 -10.17
C MET A 289 -23.37 5.28 -10.88
N LEU A 290 -22.72 4.23 -11.40
CA LEU A 290 -21.50 4.36 -12.16
C LEU A 290 -21.78 4.54 -13.65
N THR A 291 -21.05 5.47 -14.23
CA THR A 291 -20.95 5.72 -15.65
C THR A 291 -19.48 5.69 -16.04
N ALA A 292 -19.17 5.54 -17.33
CA ALA A 292 -17.80 5.62 -17.81
C ALA A 292 -17.10 6.93 -17.39
N ALA A 293 -17.87 8.03 -17.25
CA ALA A 293 -17.34 9.34 -16.88
C ALA A 293 -16.97 9.48 -15.40
N ASN A 294 -17.66 8.78 -14.49
CA ASN A 294 -17.45 8.94 -13.04
C ASN A 294 -16.76 7.75 -12.37
N ALA A 295 -16.72 6.56 -13.00
CA ALA A 295 -16.35 5.32 -12.34
C ALA A 295 -14.97 5.37 -11.68
N LEU A 296 -13.96 5.88 -12.38
CA LEU A 296 -12.60 6.00 -11.84
C LEU A 296 -12.53 6.98 -10.66
N ASN A 297 -13.16 8.15 -10.76
CA ASN A 297 -13.14 9.14 -9.68
C ASN A 297 -13.91 8.61 -8.45
N GLN A 298 -15.00 7.90 -8.64
CA GLN A 298 -15.73 7.25 -7.56
C GLN A 298 -14.87 6.19 -6.87
N LEU A 299 -14.21 5.31 -7.63
CA LEU A 299 -13.29 4.32 -7.08
C LEU A 299 -12.18 4.96 -6.23
N LEU A 300 -11.54 6.01 -6.77
CA LEU A 300 -10.46 6.72 -6.07
C LEU A 300 -10.95 7.44 -4.81
N HIS A 301 -12.20 7.91 -4.81
CA HIS A 301 -12.85 8.46 -3.63
C HIS A 301 -13.05 7.37 -2.56
N GLU A 302 -13.66 6.23 -2.92
CA GLU A 302 -13.87 5.14 -1.96
C GLU A 302 -12.55 4.63 -1.38
N LYS A 303 -11.54 4.40 -2.23
CA LYS A 303 -10.20 3.99 -1.80
C LYS A 303 -9.54 5.00 -0.87
N ARG A 304 -9.75 6.29 -1.06
CA ARG A 304 -9.19 7.33 -0.19
C ARG A 304 -9.65 7.18 1.26
N TYR A 305 -10.94 6.97 1.48
CA TYR A 305 -11.51 6.86 2.82
C TYR A 305 -11.33 5.46 3.38
N SER A 306 -11.54 4.44 2.54
CA SER A 306 -11.35 3.04 2.90
C SER A 306 -9.90 2.73 3.24
N LEU A 307 -8.90 3.29 2.56
CA LEU A 307 -7.48 2.92 2.73
C LEU A 307 -6.60 4.07 3.24
N PHE A 308 -7.20 5.01 3.99
CA PHE A 308 -6.48 6.17 4.53
C PHE A 308 -5.26 5.75 5.38
N LEU A 309 -4.10 6.35 5.08
CA LEU A 309 -2.77 6.02 5.62
C LEU A 309 -2.23 4.60 5.35
N GLU A 310 -2.93 3.76 4.61
CA GLU A 310 -2.46 2.41 4.25
C GLU A 310 -1.47 2.41 3.06
N GLY A 311 -1.10 3.59 2.55
CA GLY A 311 -0.03 3.75 1.56
C GLY A 311 -0.47 3.72 0.09
N HIS A 312 -1.78 3.72 -0.21
CA HIS A 312 -2.28 3.50 -1.58
C HIS A 312 -2.52 4.77 -2.40
N ARG A 313 -2.99 5.87 -1.79
CA ARG A 313 -3.48 7.05 -2.54
C ARG A 313 -2.45 7.60 -3.54
N TRP A 314 -1.21 7.79 -3.12
CA TRP A 314 -0.15 8.32 -3.99
C TRP A 314 0.13 7.40 -5.18
N ILE A 315 0.12 6.08 -4.94
CA ILE A 315 0.33 5.06 -5.98
C ILE A 315 -0.84 5.06 -6.97
N ASP A 316 -2.08 5.06 -6.48
CA ASP A 316 -3.28 5.06 -7.32
C ASP A 316 -3.36 6.32 -8.18
N LEU A 317 -3.14 7.51 -7.60
CA LEU A 317 -3.13 8.75 -8.36
C LEU A 317 -2.00 8.78 -9.40
N ARG A 318 -0.84 8.18 -9.12
CA ARG A 318 0.25 8.05 -10.09
C ARG A 318 -0.15 7.18 -11.27
N ARG A 319 -0.68 5.97 -11.02
CA ARG A 319 -1.07 5.01 -12.07
C ARG A 319 -2.13 5.57 -13.01
N TYR A 320 -2.99 6.46 -12.52
CA TYR A 320 -4.04 7.10 -13.29
C TYR A 320 -3.70 8.50 -13.80
N ASN A 321 -2.43 8.93 -13.71
CA ASN A 321 -1.97 10.25 -14.14
C ASN A 321 -2.79 11.41 -13.50
N LYS A 322 -3.10 11.28 -12.21
CA LYS A 322 -3.90 12.23 -11.41
C LYS A 322 -3.10 12.96 -10.33
N LEU A 323 -1.77 12.79 -10.29
CA LEU A 323 -0.92 13.54 -9.35
C LEU A 323 -0.93 15.05 -9.61
N GLY A 324 -1.18 15.48 -10.85
CA GLY A 324 -1.32 16.90 -11.22
C GLY A 324 -2.73 17.46 -11.10
N ASP A 325 -3.71 16.66 -10.67
CA ASP A 325 -5.10 17.13 -10.49
C ASP A 325 -5.21 17.91 -9.18
N THR A 326 -5.30 19.23 -9.27
CA THR A 326 -5.31 20.14 -8.11
C THR A 326 -6.57 20.01 -7.24
N ASN A 327 -7.63 19.37 -7.73
CA ASN A 327 -8.78 19.03 -6.90
C ASN A 327 -8.48 17.85 -5.97
N LEU A 328 -7.62 16.94 -6.41
CA LEU A 328 -7.23 15.72 -5.67
C LEU A 328 -5.94 15.91 -4.86
N VAL A 329 -5.01 16.73 -5.37
CA VAL A 329 -3.69 17.03 -4.80
C VAL A 329 -3.44 18.54 -4.94
N PRO A 330 -3.98 19.37 -4.03
CA PRO A 330 -3.78 20.80 -4.06
C PRO A 330 -2.33 21.18 -3.73
N ILE A 331 -1.89 22.31 -4.26
CA ILE A 331 -0.61 22.96 -3.95
C ILE A 331 -0.92 24.11 -2.98
N ASP A 332 -0.67 23.89 -1.69
CA ASP A 332 -1.06 24.84 -0.65
C ASP A 332 -0.15 26.08 -0.61
N ARG A 333 1.16 25.91 -0.86
CA ARG A 333 2.10 27.04 -0.96
C ARG A 333 2.45 27.25 -2.42
N LEU A 334 1.95 28.34 -3.00
CA LEU A 334 2.21 28.72 -4.39
C LEU A 334 3.59 29.36 -4.62
N GLY A 335 4.40 29.47 -3.57
CA GLY A 335 5.69 30.18 -3.59
C GLY A 335 5.55 31.70 -3.51
N GLY A 336 6.67 32.41 -3.66
CA GLY A 336 6.74 33.87 -3.66
C GLY A 336 8.15 34.39 -3.38
N GLY A 337 8.60 35.40 -4.13
CA GLY A 337 9.99 35.86 -4.07
C GLY A 337 10.95 34.71 -4.40
N ASP A 338 11.91 34.44 -3.50
CA ASP A 338 12.89 33.35 -3.62
C ASP A 338 12.38 32.00 -3.09
N VAL A 339 11.12 31.90 -2.64
CA VAL A 339 10.54 30.66 -2.11
C VAL A 339 9.81 29.90 -3.23
N PRO A 340 10.25 28.68 -3.60
CA PRO A 340 9.57 27.90 -4.61
C PRO A 340 8.20 27.39 -4.12
N PRO A 341 7.25 27.11 -5.04
CA PRO A 341 5.98 26.47 -4.71
C PRO A 341 6.20 25.04 -4.17
N ASP A 342 5.16 24.52 -3.51
CA ASP A 342 5.10 23.10 -3.20
C ASP A 342 5.05 22.27 -4.50
N VAL A 343 5.65 21.09 -4.45
CA VAL A 343 5.73 20.14 -5.57
C VAL A 343 5.16 18.79 -5.17
N VAL A 344 4.60 18.09 -6.15
CA VAL A 344 4.18 16.69 -6.00
C VAL A 344 5.28 15.81 -6.55
N ILE A 345 5.95 15.06 -5.69
CA ILE A 345 7.01 14.13 -6.10
C ILE A 345 6.35 12.88 -6.70
N PRO A 346 6.61 12.53 -7.97
CA PRO A 346 5.96 11.40 -8.62
C PRO A 346 6.60 10.06 -8.24
N GLN A 347 7.88 10.07 -7.88
CA GLN A 347 8.63 8.87 -7.51
C GLN A 347 9.87 9.24 -6.71
N VAL A 348 10.34 8.31 -5.89
CA VAL A 348 11.55 8.50 -5.08
C VAL A 348 12.76 8.06 -5.89
N PRO A 349 13.89 8.80 -5.86
CA PRO A 349 15.12 8.37 -6.53
C PRO A 349 15.64 7.05 -5.94
N LEU A 350 16.47 6.34 -6.70
CA LEU A 350 17.27 5.26 -6.13
C LEU A 350 18.23 5.83 -5.08
N PRO A 351 18.55 5.08 -4.02
CA PRO A 351 19.62 5.47 -3.11
C PRO A 351 20.93 5.74 -3.85
N ARG A 352 21.72 6.70 -3.37
CA ARG A 352 23.01 7.04 -4.00
C ARG A 352 23.93 5.82 -4.18
N THR A 353 23.88 4.87 -3.26
CA THR A 353 24.67 3.63 -3.30
C THR A 353 24.28 2.67 -4.43
N GLU A 354 23.12 2.87 -5.06
CA GLU A 354 22.62 2.05 -6.17
C GLU A 354 22.90 2.69 -7.54
N GLY A 355 23.23 3.99 -7.57
CA GLY A 355 23.69 4.68 -8.77
C GLY A 355 25.14 4.32 -9.05
N GLY A 356 25.43 3.80 -10.24
CA GLY A 356 26.81 3.65 -10.68
C GLY A 356 27.41 5.02 -10.98
N GLY A 357 28.35 5.49 -10.15
CA GLY A 357 29.14 6.71 -10.37
C GLY A 357 28.74 7.88 -9.50
#